data_AF-A0A9P0YUF5-F1
#
_entry.id   AF-A0A9P0YUF5-F1
#
_cell.length_a   1.000
_cell.length_b   1.000
_cell.length_c   1.000
_cell.angle_alpha   90.00
_cell.angle_beta   90.00
_cell.angle_gamma   90.00
#
_symmetry.space_group_name_H-M   'P 1'
#
loop_
_entity.id
_entity.type
_entity.pdbx_description
1 polymer ?
#
loop_
_entity_poly.entity_id
_entity_poly.type
_entity_poly.pdbx_seq_one_letter_code
_entity_poly.pdbx_strand_id
1 'polypeptide(L)'
;MSSTAMSEPANTATRTVYGVSEPISTGGPTEIDVVKNNELEKFLADAGLYESQEEAIRREEVLGRLDQIVKKWVRNVSRAKGHSEHLAQEANAKIFTFGSYRLGMFGG
;
A
#
# COMPACT_ATOMS: atom_id res chain seq x y z
N MET A 1 -40.84 38.44 24.06
CA MET A 1 -39.48 37.95 24.38
C MET A 1 -39.21 36.77 23.48
N SER A 2 -38.56 37.00 22.33
CA SER A 2 -38.16 35.92 21.42
C SER A 2 -36.92 35.24 22.00
N SER A 3 -37.03 33.93 22.28
CA SER A 3 -35.89 33.10 22.63
C SER A 3 -35.32 32.52 21.34
N THR A 4 -34.14 33.00 20.97
CA THR A 4 -33.34 32.52 19.84
C THR A 4 -32.84 31.11 20.14
N ALA A 5 -33.23 30.13 19.34
CA ALA A 5 -32.61 28.81 19.34
C ALA A 5 -31.14 28.95 18.90
N MET A 6 -30.21 28.50 19.73
CA MET A 6 -28.80 28.44 19.38
C MET A 6 -28.58 27.33 18.34
N SER A 7 -28.06 27.69 17.18
CA SER A 7 -27.56 26.74 16.19
C SER A 7 -26.22 26.17 16.65
N GLU A 8 -26.13 24.85 16.74
CA GLU A 8 -24.88 24.14 16.95
C GLU A 8 -23.93 24.35 15.75
N PRO A 9 -22.62 24.59 15.97
CA PRO A 9 -21.68 24.73 14.87
C PRO A 9 -21.42 23.37 14.23
N ALA A 10 -21.78 23.24 12.95
CA ALA A 10 -21.47 22.06 12.14
C ALA A 10 -19.95 21.90 11.99
N ASN A 11 -19.41 20.87 12.63
CA ASN A 11 -18.02 20.44 12.46
C ASN A 11 -17.81 20.01 11.00
N THR A 12 -17.20 20.89 10.20
CA THR A 12 -16.99 20.68 8.77
C THR A 12 -15.72 19.84 8.58
N ALA A 13 -15.80 18.54 8.88
CA ALA A 13 -14.82 17.58 8.39
C ALA A 13 -15.09 17.39 6.89
N THR A 14 -14.10 17.68 6.05
CA THR A 14 -14.17 17.46 4.61
C THR A 14 -14.41 15.97 4.34
N ARG A 15 -15.60 15.64 3.82
CA ARG A 15 -15.96 14.27 3.43
C ARG A 15 -15.07 13.85 2.25
N THR A 16 -14.20 12.86 2.47
CA THR A 16 -13.42 12.26 1.38
C THR A 16 -14.36 11.54 0.42
N VAL A 17 -14.43 12.01 -0.82
CA VAL A 17 -15.20 11.36 -1.89
C VAL A 17 -14.24 10.46 -2.67
N TYR A 18 -14.59 9.18 -2.78
CA TYR A 18 -13.86 8.20 -3.60
C TYR A 18 -14.65 7.94 -4.88
N GLY A 19 -14.08 8.32 -6.04
CA GLY A 19 -14.73 8.16 -7.35
C GLY A 19 -15.37 9.45 -7.88
N VAL A 20 -16.14 9.33 -8.95
CA VAL A 20 -16.75 10.47 -9.68
C VAL A 20 -18.25 10.66 -9.40
N SER A 21 -18.87 9.75 -8.64
CA SER A 21 -20.30 9.77 -8.30
C SER A 21 -20.53 9.51 -6.82
N GLU A 22 -21.73 9.84 -6.33
CA GLU A 22 -22.16 9.49 -4.98
C GLU A 22 -22.20 7.96 -4.78
N PRO A 23 -21.96 7.47 -3.55
CA PRO A 23 -22.05 6.05 -3.24
C PRO A 23 -23.50 5.56 -3.39
N ILE A 24 -23.67 4.34 -3.94
CA ILE A 24 -24.99 3.70 -4.05
C ILE A 24 -25.59 3.41 -2.68
N SER A 25 -24.75 3.03 -1.70
CA SER A 25 -25.14 2.79 -0.32
C SER A 25 -23.99 3.14 0.61
N THR A 26 -24.31 3.67 1.79
CA THR A 26 -23.36 3.87 2.90
C THR A 26 -23.69 2.99 4.10
N GLY A 27 -24.56 1.99 3.93
CA GLY A 27 -24.87 1.02 4.98
C GLY A 27 -23.67 0.14 5.29
N GLY A 28 -23.41 -0.10 6.58
CA GLY A 28 -22.39 -1.06 7.03
C GLY A 28 -22.85 -2.52 6.85
N PRO A 29 -21.94 -3.49 7.02
CA PRO A 29 -22.29 -4.90 6.96
C PRO A 29 -23.23 -5.29 8.11
N THR A 30 -24.13 -6.23 7.85
CA THR A 30 -24.95 -6.91 8.85
C THR A 30 -24.15 -8.01 9.55
N GLU A 31 -24.69 -8.58 10.64
CA GLU A 31 -24.07 -9.73 11.31
C GLU A 31 -23.92 -10.94 10.37
N ILE A 32 -24.88 -11.15 9.46
CA ILE A 32 -24.82 -12.23 8.47
C ILE A 32 -23.66 -12.01 7.49
N ASP A 33 -23.46 -10.76 7.03
CA ASP A 33 -22.35 -10.42 6.13
C ASP A 33 -20.99 -10.69 6.78
N VAL A 34 -20.86 -10.38 8.07
CA VAL A 34 -19.64 -10.66 8.85
C VAL A 34 -19.38 -12.17 8.94
N VAL A 35 -20.41 -12.97 9.24
CA VAL A 35 -20.28 -14.44 9.29
C VAL A 35 -19.85 -14.99 7.93
N LYS A 36 -20.47 -14.51 6.84
CA LYS A 36 -20.12 -14.94 5.47
C LYS A 36 -18.72 -14.51 5.06
N ASN A 37 -18.27 -13.33 5.46
CA ASN A 37 -16.89 -12.91 5.23
C ASN A 37 -15.89 -13.85 5.92
N ASN A 38 -16.14 -14.23 7.17
CA ASN A 38 -15.26 -15.15 7.91
C ASN A 38 -15.21 -16.56 7.27
N GLU A 39 -16.35 -17.06 6.78
CA GLU A 39 -16.41 -18.32 6.02
C GLU A 39 -15.57 -18.26 4.74
N LEU A 40 -15.64 -17.13 4.02
CA LEU A 40 -14.84 -16.89 2.82
C LEU A 40 -13.34 -16.83 3.14
N GLU A 41 -12.94 -16.08 4.15
CA GLU A 41 -11.52 -15.98 4.57
C GLU A 41 -10.95 -17.35 4.93
N LYS A 42 -11.71 -18.16 5.67
CA LYS A 42 -11.32 -19.54 5.98
C LYS A 42 -11.14 -20.37 4.72
N PHE A 43 -12.08 -20.32 3.80
CA PHE A 43 -11.99 -21.06 2.54
C PHE A 43 -10.75 -20.66 1.72
N LEU A 44 -10.45 -19.37 1.63
CA LEU A 44 -9.26 -18.87 0.90
C LEU A 44 -7.96 -19.31 1.57
N ALA A 45 -7.92 -19.34 2.90
CA ALA A 45 -6.78 -19.83 3.66
C ALA A 45 -6.59 -21.34 3.49
N ASP A 46 -7.66 -22.12 3.57
CA ASP A 46 -7.63 -23.58 3.34
C ASP A 46 -7.21 -23.92 1.90
N ALA A 47 -7.50 -23.05 0.94
CA ALA A 47 -7.05 -23.15 -0.45
C ALA A 47 -5.58 -22.73 -0.67
N GLY A 48 -4.89 -22.23 0.37
CA GLY A 48 -3.48 -21.81 0.28
C GLY A 48 -3.24 -20.52 -0.50
N LEU A 49 -4.25 -19.66 -0.65
CA LEU A 49 -4.15 -18.46 -1.50
C LEU A 49 -3.45 -17.27 -0.82
N TYR A 50 -3.13 -17.39 0.46
CA TYR A 50 -2.34 -16.39 1.18
C TYR A 50 -0.87 -16.78 1.18
N GLU A 51 0.00 -15.79 0.99
CA GLU A 51 1.43 -15.98 1.09
C GLU A 51 1.84 -16.43 2.51
N SER A 52 2.81 -17.35 2.59
CA SER A 52 3.44 -17.74 3.85
C SER A 52 4.42 -16.67 4.38
N GLN A 53 4.60 -16.59 5.69
CA GLN A 53 5.54 -15.66 6.29
C GLN A 53 6.98 -15.87 5.76
N GLU A 54 7.37 -17.11 5.50
CA GLU A 54 8.68 -17.47 4.96
C GLU A 54 8.87 -16.99 3.52
N GLU A 55 7.82 -16.99 2.70
CA GLU A 55 7.86 -16.42 1.35
C GLU A 55 7.95 -14.90 1.38
N ALA A 56 7.16 -14.27 2.26
CA ALA A 56 7.19 -12.82 2.45
C ALA A 56 8.62 -12.35 2.82
N ILE A 57 9.25 -13.00 3.80
CA ILE A 57 10.63 -12.72 4.21
C ILE A 57 11.60 -12.91 3.03
N ARG A 58 11.50 -14.02 2.30
CA ARG A 58 12.37 -14.28 1.14
C ARG A 58 12.23 -13.20 0.06
N ARG A 59 11.02 -12.70 -0.20
CA ARG A 59 10.80 -11.62 -1.16
C ARG A 59 11.41 -10.30 -0.68
N GLU A 60 11.27 -9.97 0.60
CA GLU A 60 11.90 -8.80 1.19
C GLU A 60 13.44 -8.86 1.10
N GLU A 61 14.04 -10.02 1.36
CA GLU A 61 15.48 -10.23 1.21
C GLU A 61 15.93 -10.00 -0.24
N VAL A 62 15.18 -10.53 -1.22
CA VAL A 62 15.48 -10.34 -2.64
C VAL A 62 15.37 -8.86 -3.02
N LEU A 63 14.36 -8.14 -2.54
CA LEU A 63 14.23 -6.70 -2.77
C LEU A 63 15.39 -5.91 -2.15
N GLY A 64 15.83 -6.28 -0.95
CA GLY A 64 17.02 -5.70 -0.32
C GLY A 64 18.28 -5.90 -1.17
N ARG A 65 18.47 -7.09 -1.74
CA ARG A 65 19.60 -7.37 -2.66
C ARG A 65 19.49 -6.57 -3.95
N LEU A 66 18.29 -6.47 -4.54
CA LEU A 66 18.06 -5.66 -5.74
C LEU A 66 18.35 -4.18 -5.49
N ASP A 67 17.94 -3.64 -4.35
CA ASP A 67 18.25 -2.26 -3.95
C ASP A 67 19.77 -2.01 -3.91
N GLN A 68 20.53 -2.92 -3.30
CA GLN A 68 22.00 -2.82 -3.28
C GLN A 68 22.62 -2.90 -4.68
N ILE A 69 22.13 -3.80 -5.53
CA ILE A 69 22.62 -3.97 -6.90
C ILE A 69 22.38 -2.69 -7.71
N VAL A 70 21.17 -2.14 -7.67
CA VAL A 70 20.82 -0.94 -8.45
C VAL A 70 21.59 0.27 -7.95
N LYS A 71 21.75 0.45 -6.63
CA LYS A 71 22.58 1.54 -6.08
C LYS A 71 24.03 1.42 -6.54
N LYS A 72 24.64 0.22 -6.45
CA LYS A 72 26.01 -0.01 -6.93
C LYS A 72 26.14 0.28 -8.43
N TRP A 73 25.16 -0.16 -9.23
CA TRP A 73 25.13 0.10 -10.66
C TRP A 73 25.07 1.60 -10.96
N VAL A 74 24.19 2.37 -10.29
CA VAL A 74 24.09 3.82 -10.47
C VAL A 74 25.42 4.53 -10.14
N ARG A 75 26.09 4.18 -9.04
CA ARG A 75 27.41 4.77 -8.70
C ARG A 75 28.46 4.47 -9.78
N ASN A 76 28.50 3.23 -10.28
CA ASN A 76 29.44 2.83 -11.33
C ASN A 76 29.18 3.57 -12.65
N VAL A 77 27.91 3.73 -13.03
CA VAL A 77 27.51 4.51 -14.21
C VAL A 77 27.91 5.98 -14.04
N SER A 78 27.72 6.55 -12.84
CA SER A 78 28.13 7.93 -12.56
C SER A 78 29.64 8.14 -12.76
N ARG A 79 30.48 7.23 -12.24
CA ARG A 79 31.93 7.28 -12.47
C ARG A 79 32.29 7.15 -13.96
N ALA A 80 31.66 6.21 -14.66
CA ALA A 80 31.91 5.99 -16.09
C ALA A 80 31.54 7.19 -16.97
N LYS A 81 30.58 8.01 -16.52
CA LYS A 81 30.18 9.27 -17.18
C LYS A 81 31.09 10.46 -16.84
N GLY A 82 32.14 10.26 -16.03
CA GLY A 82 33.10 11.30 -15.67
C GLY A 82 32.67 12.20 -14.52
N HIS A 83 31.66 11.82 -13.73
CA HIS A 83 31.31 12.54 -12.51
C HIS A 83 32.40 12.37 -11.44
N SER A 84 32.53 13.36 -10.55
CA SER A 84 33.48 13.30 -9.44
C SER A 84 33.16 12.13 -8.50
N GLU A 85 34.17 11.65 -7.78
CA GLU A 85 33.99 10.54 -6.82
C GLU A 85 32.96 10.90 -5.75
N HIS A 86 32.96 12.15 -5.28
CA HIS A 86 31.96 12.67 -4.35
C HIS A 86 30.53 12.51 -4.91
N LEU A 87 30.28 13.01 -6.13
CA LEU A 87 28.96 12.95 -6.75
C LEU A 87 28.55 11.51 -7.07
N ALA A 88 29.50 10.66 -7.47
CA ALA A 88 29.25 9.25 -7.70
C ALA A 88 28.91 8.50 -6.40
N GLN A 89 29.47 8.91 -5.26
CA GLN A 89 29.19 8.30 -3.95
C GLN A 89 27.82 8.72 -3.41
N GLU A 90 27.41 9.97 -3.68
CA GLU A 90 26.07 10.50 -3.39
C GLU A 90 24.98 9.94 -4.30
N ALA A 91 25.35 9.40 -5.48
CA ALA A 91 24.41 8.85 -6.42
C ALA A 91 23.61 7.68 -5.79
N ASN A 92 22.29 7.81 -5.83
CA ASN A 92 21.37 6.90 -5.17
C ASN A 92 20.29 6.41 -6.14
N ALA A 93 19.65 5.31 -5.79
CA ALA A 93 18.55 4.73 -6.52
C ALA A 93 17.49 4.24 -5.56
N LYS A 94 16.23 4.21 -6.02
CA LYS A 94 15.11 3.66 -5.27
C LYS A 94 14.34 2.73 -6.18
N ILE A 95 14.13 1.51 -5.69
CA ILE A 95 13.24 0.55 -6.35
C ILE A 95 11.82 0.76 -5.85
N PHE A 96 10.86 0.57 -6.74
CA PHE A 96 9.44 0.59 -6.43
C PHE A 96 8.81 -0.68 -6.98
N THR A 97 7.99 -1.32 -6.16
CA THR A 97 7.19 -2.45 -6.59
C THR A 97 5.81 -1.98 -7.04
N PHE A 98 5.25 -2.68 -8.02
CA PHE A 98 3.93 -2.43 -8.58
C PHE A 98 3.21 -3.77 -8.82
N GLY A 99 1.95 -3.70 -9.26
CA GLY A 99 1.15 -4.88 -9.55
C GLY A 99 0.73 -5.65 -8.30
N SER A 100 0.37 -6.92 -8.49
CA SER A 100 -0.16 -7.82 -7.45
C SER A 100 0.69 -7.86 -6.19
N TYR A 101 2.01 -7.93 -6.34
CA TYR A 101 2.95 -7.92 -5.22
C TYR A 101 2.80 -6.66 -4.35
N ARG A 102 2.71 -5.47 -4.98
CA ARG A 102 2.53 -4.22 -4.23
C ARG A 102 1.15 -4.12 -3.57
N LEU A 103 0.15 -4.78 -4.15
CA LEU A 103 -1.23 -4.77 -3.66
C LEU A 103 -1.50 -5.80 -2.57
N GLY A 104 -0.53 -6.67 -2.22
CA GLY A 104 -0.78 -7.75 -1.27
C GLY A 104 -1.63 -8.90 -1.84
N MET A 105 -1.89 -8.88 -3.15
CA MET A 105 -2.78 -9.83 -3.84
C MET A 105 -1.95 -10.83 -4.65
N PHE A 106 -1.11 -11.59 -3.98
CA PHE A 106 -0.27 -12.61 -4.60
C PHE A 106 -0.35 -13.89 -3.75
N GLY A 107 -0.86 -14.96 -4.36
CA GLY A 107 -0.92 -16.28 -3.76
C GLY A 107 0.35 -17.08 -4.01
N GLY A 108 0.65 -18.00 -3.10
CA GLY A 108 1.73 -18.99 -3.19
C GLY A 108 1.37 -20.17 -4.07
#